data_AF-A0A353E5N4-F1
#
_entry.id   AF-A0A353E5N4-F1
#
_cell.length_a   1.000
_cell.length_b   1.000
_cell.length_c   1.000
_cell.angle_alpha   90.00
_cell.angle_beta   90.00
_cell.angle_gamma   90.00
#
_symmetry.space_group_name_H-M   'P 1'
#
loop_
_entity.id
_entity.type
_entity.pdbx_description
1 polymer ?
#
loop_
_entity_poly.entity_id
_entity_poly.type
_entity_poly.pdbx_seq_one_letter_code
_entity_poly.pdbx_strand_id
1 'polypeptide(L)'
;MLVVAMLAMVAMSSCSSDNDELDSLPWNNKGLFDKTYVVSEDGCCLLQDTKPLSAQELEKVLVDYGWQPVGIYQVKSDGKLSTSDYREGMESNSDGDNYQKGYSSYSPTIYQFLSNSELKKFYSDAETSEKCFQKLAWSYDDERGIILCDKPSNLGKDWRYLQVLDVKNSGENTYLYTLEKIGSKIMGDNKVESIFALVVRKRLTSNEMSNVKNTYSIDKSEKEEEPKIPDDCQYYIRCSYVNAEDGYDYYHSKFQSFRQVRLELTDEKGNNFSSNPYYQYFDSIVWTCQGMPDRVVSLRNTSGHHEVSYQLSSYFFHVNTDGRLTQITAYGYKGGRIVYGSGTAVTLWNQGFLGYDFSSSDLQHPSNPDEDMRCIFDQGKRFRLLSPRISPEYPNSPYVELRSIVTITPSDDDSHDSSLEKTLEKEKKELADLMDSYYGMYNSYEGSKHVVVDESNIEKYRSYFKALPKDADIVMYWYADTPFQNSGYNGSHVALIWKKDKENPQKSYYYIHAEPRK
;
A
#
# COMPACT_ATOMS: atom_id res chain seq x y z
N MET A 1 -20.70 -13.26 11.90
CA MET A 1 -21.01 -14.67 11.61
C MET A 1 -21.73 -14.69 10.27
N LEU A 2 -20.98 -14.88 9.18
CA LEU A 2 -21.52 -14.84 7.81
C LEU A 2 -21.18 -16.18 7.17
N VAL A 3 -22.22 -16.90 6.76
CA VAL A 3 -22.16 -18.26 6.21
C VAL A 3 -21.69 -18.18 4.76
N VAL A 4 -20.47 -18.65 4.49
CA VAL A 4 -20.01 -18.98 3.13
C VAL A 4 -20.67 -20.30 2.75
N ALA A 5 -21.65 -20.27 1.85
CA ALA A 5 -22.21 -21.47 1.26
C ALA A 5 -21.19 -22.05 0.26
N MET A 6 -20.27 -22.87 0.75
CA MET A 6 -19.56 -23.83 -0.09
C MET A 6 -20.57 -24.91 -0.51
N LEU A 7 -20.93 -24.93 -1.80
CA LEU A 7 -21.54 -26.11 -2.41
C LEU A 7 -20.45 -27.19 -2.51
N ALA A 8 -20.23 -27.89 -1.41
CA ALA A 8 -19.46 -29.13 -1.39
C ALA A 8 -20.33 -30.23 -1.99
N MET A 9 -20.05 -30.64 -3.24
CA MET A 9 -20.49 -31.94 -3.71
C MET A 9 -19.64 -33.00 -3.01
N VAL A 10 -20.23 -33.65 -2.00
CA VAL A 10 -19.66 -34.84 -1.37
C VAL A 10 -19.86 -36.00 -2.35
N ALA A 11 -18.81 -36.39 -3.07
CA ALA A 11 -18.79 -37.66 -3.78
C ALA A 11 -18.54 -38.78 -2.74
N MET A 12 -19.56 -39.58 -2.46
CA MET A 12 -19.37 -40.85 -1.76
C MET A 12 -18.62 -41.81 -2.69
N SER A 13 -17.60 -42.47 -2.15
CA SER A 13 -16.79 -43.46 -2.85
C SER A 13 -17.64 -44.64 -3.33
N SER A 14 -17.86 -44.67 -4.64
CA SER A 14 -18.27 -45.84 -5.40
C SER A 14 -17.28 -45.96 -6.56
N CYS A 15 -16.71 -47.14 -6.79
CA CYS A 15 -15.89 -47.42 -7.97
C CYS A 15 -16.71 -47.19 -9.25
N SER A 16 -16.72 -45.97 -9.78
CA SER A 16 -17.00 -45.70 -11.18
C SER A 16 -15.68 -45.45 -11.89
N SER A 17 -15.58 -45.94 -13.12
CA SER A 17 -14.39 -45.67 -13.94
C SER A 17 -14.30 -44.18 -14.22
N ASP A 18 -13.11 -43.58 -14.27
CA ASP A 18 -12.89 -42.13 -14.51
C ASP A 18 -13.62 -41.59 -15.76
N ASN A 19 -13.99 -42.48 -16.70
CA ASN A 19 -14.78 -42.15 -17.88
C ASN A 19 -16.25 -41.79 -17.57
N ASP A 20 -16.84 -42.36 -16.52
CA ASP A 20 -18.25 -42.16 -16.17
C ASP A 20 -18.50 -40.76 -15.60
N GLU A 21 -17.50 -40.17 -14.94
CA GLU A 21 -17.58 -38.84 -14.33
C GLU A 21 -17.48 -37.74 -15.38
N LEU A 22 -16.52 -37.84 -16.31
CA LEU A 22 -16.41 -36.92 -17.47
C LEU A 22 -17.68 -36.99 -18.33
N ASP A 23 -18.23 -38.18 -18.57
CA ASP A 23 -19.46 -38.40 -19.32
C ASP A 23 -20.71 -37.77 -18.70
N SER A 24 -20.68 -37.51 -17.39
CA SER A 24 -21.78 -36.88 -16.66
C SER A 24 -21.78 -35.34 -16.75
N LEU A 25 -20.68 -34.72 -17.19
CA LEU A 25 -20.55 -33.26 -17.21
C LEU A 25 -21.36 -32.65 -18.36
N PRO A 26 -22.14 -31.57 -18.10
CA PRO A 26 -23.00 -30.95 -19.11
C PRO A 26 -22.24 -30.24 -20.24
N TRP A 27 -20.91 -30.12 -20.10
CA TRP A 27 -19.98 -29.52 -21.07
C TRP A 27 -18.98 -30.54 -21.64
N ASN A 28 -19.18 -31.85 -21.45
CA ASN A 28 -18.28 -32.82 -22.06
C ASN A 28 -18.43 -32.82 -23.59
N ASN A 29 -17.29 -32.73 -24.29
CA ASN A 29 -17.20 -32.81 -25.74
C ASN A 29 -16.24 -33.93 -26.14
N LYS A 30 -16.71 -35.19 -26.13
CA LYS A 30 -15.92 -36.39 -26.44
C LYS A 30 -15.09 -36.23 -27.72
N GLY A 31 -15.65 -35.58 -28.74
CA GLY A 31 -14.99 -35.33 -30.02
C GLY A 31 -13.71 -34.50 -29.94
N LEU A 32 -13.47 -33.75 -28.86
CA LEU A 32 -12.21 -33.03 -28.60
C LEU A 32 -11.17 -33.93 -27.89
N PHE A 33 -11.60 -34.82 -26.98
CA PHE A 33 -10.71 -35.73 -26.25
C PHE A 33 -10.07 -36.79 -27.16
N ASP A 34 -10.74 -37.14 -28.26
CA ASP A 34 -10.21 -38.07 -29.27
C ASP A 34 -9.17 -37.41 -30.22
N LYS A 35 -9.03 -36.08 -30.19
CA LYS A 35 -8.14 -35.34 -31.08
C LYS A 35 -6.68 -35.39 -30.64
N THR A 36 -5.80 -34.93 -31.50
CA THR A 36 -4.36 -34.80 -31.21
C THR A 36 -3.96 -33.34 -31.37
N TYR A 37 -3.29 -32.82 -30.35
CA TYR A 37 -2.87 -31.43 -30.24
C TYR A 37 -1.36 -31.35 -30.45
N VAL A 38 -0.91 -30.35 -31.22
CA VAL A 38 0.49 -30.26 -31.67
C VAL A 38 1.04 -28.87 -31.38
N VAL A 39 2.27 -28.80 -30.87
CA VAL A 39 2.97 -27.53 -30.67
C VAL A 39 3.56 -27.05 -31.99
N SER A 40 3.19 -25.85 -32.43
CA SER A 40 3.69 -25.18 -33.63
C SER A 40 5.05 -24.51 -33.40
N GLU A 41 5.70 -24.10 -34.49
CA GLU A 41 7.02 -23.45 -34.46
C GLU A 41 7.04 -22.13 -33.66
N ASP A 42 5.91 -21.45 -33.55
CA ASP A 42 5.74 -20.24 -32.73
C ASP A 42 5.45 -20.53 -31.24
N GLY A 43 5.61 -21.78 -30.80
CA GLY A 43 5.48 -22.22 -29.42
C GLY A 43 4.04 -22.35 -28.92
N CYS A 44 3.03 -22.17 -29.78
CA CYS A 44 1.63 -22.36 -29.44
C CYS A 44 1.23 -23.83 -29.59
N CYS A 45 0.37 -24.37 -28.71
CA CYS A 45 -0.24 -25.68 -28.92
C CYS A 45 -1.56 -25.49 -29.67
N LEU A 46 -1.74 -26.20 -30.77
CA LEU A 46 -2.88 -26.03 -31.66
C LEU A 46 -3.55 -27.37 -31.97
N LEU A 47 -4.87 -27.34 -32.14
CA LEU A 47 -5.60 -28.38 -32.86
C LEU A 47 -5.66 -28.03 -34.34
N GLN A 48 -4.90 -28.75 -35.16
CA GLN A 48 -4.87 -28.58 -36.61
C GLN A 48 -6.20 -29.04 -37.24
N ASP A 49 -6.52 -28.51 -38.42
CA ASP A 49 -7.72 -28.84 -39.21
C ASP A 49 -9.05 -28.57 -38.51
N THR A 50 -9.06 -27.64 -37.55
CA THR A 50 -10.30 -27.06 -37.01
C THR A 50 -10.90 -26.11 -38.04
N LYS A 51 -12.23 -26.14 -38.20
CA LYS A 51 -12.95 -25.11 -38.95
C LYS A 51 -13.25 -23.97 -37.97
N PRO A 52 -12.60 -22.80 -38.09
CA PRO A 52 -12.85 -21.69 -37.18
C PRO A 52 -14.27 -21.15 -37.33
N LEU A 53 -14.76 -20.53 -36.25
CA LEU A 53 -15.93 -19.67 -36.33
C LEU A 53 -15.61 -18.44 -37.17
N SER A 54 -16.57 -17.93 -37.93
CA SER A 54 -16.38 -16.62 -38.57
C SER A 54 -16.27 -15.51 -37.52
N ALA A 55 -15.58 -14.41 -37.83
CA ALA A 55 -15.45 -13.27 -36.93
C ALA A 55 -16.82 -12.75 -36.44
N GLN A 56 -17.82 -12.71 -37.32
CA GLN A 56 -19.18 -12.27 -36.98
C GLN A 56 -19.91 -13.23 -36.02
N GLU A 57 -19.72 -14.54 -36.17
CA GLU A 57 -20.30 -15.53 -35.25
C GLU A 57 -19.62 -15.45 -33.89
N LEU A 58 -18.30 -15.32 -33.88
CA LEU A 58 -17.53 -15.19 -32.65
C LEU A 58 -17.89 -13.91 -31.88
N GLU A 59 -18.01 -12.78 -32.57
CA GLU A 59 -18.40 -11.50 -31.97
C GLU A 59 -19.75 -11.61 -31.26
N LYS A 60 -20.76 -12.20 -31.92
CA LYS A 60 -22.09 -12.45 -31.33
C LYS A 60 -22.05 -13.36 -30.10
N VAL A 61 -21.10 -14.28 -30.06
CA VAL A 61 -20.94 -15.21 -28.94
C VAL A 61 -20.25 -14.50 -27.77
N LEU A 62 -19.17 -13.77 -28.02
CA LEU A 62 -18.25 -13.29 -27.00
C LEU A 62 -18.59 -11.92 -26.43
N VAL A 63 -18.88 -10.95 -27.29
CA VAL A 63 -19.01 -9.53 -26.91
C VAL A 63 -20.16 -9.34 -25.92
N ASP A 64 -19.95 -8.44 -24.96
CA ASP A 64 -20.82 -8.15 -23.82
C ASP A 64 -20.92 -9.25 -22.74
N TYR A 65 -20.24 -10.38 -22.92
CA TYR A 65 -20.29 -11.52 -21.99
C TYR A 65 -18.99 -11.77 -21.23
N GLY A 66 -19.15 -12.29 -20.01
CA GLY A 66 -18.07 -12.84 -19.18
C GLY A 66 -17.95 -14.35 -19.35
N TRP A 67 -16.73 -14.89 -19.23
CA TRP A 67 -16.40 -16.29 -19.47
C TRP A 67 -15.48 -16.82 -18.38
N GLN A 68 -16.00 -17.73 -17.54
CA GLN A 68 -15.28 -18.30 -16.41
C GLN A 68 -14.89 -19.77 -16.67
N PRO A 69 -13.65 -20.18 -16.40
CA PRO A 69 -13.24 -21.59 -16.48
C PRO A 69 -14.07 -22.49 -15.55
N VAL A 70 -14.62 -23.56 -16.11
CA VAL A 70 -15.36 -24.61 -15.40
C VAL A 70 -14.76 -26.01 -15.57
N GLY A 71 -13.91 -26.20 -16.58
CA GLY A 71 -13.16 -27.45 -16.79
C GLY A 71 -11.78 -27.16 -17.40
N ILE A 72 -10.74 -27.87 -16.97
CA ILE A 72 -9.36 -27.69 -17.47
C ILE A 72 -8.71 -29.05 -17.69
N TYR A 73 -8.38 -29.38 -18.93
CA TYR A 73 -7.84 -30.69 -19.29
C TYR A 73 -6.48 -30.52 -19.97
N GLN A 74 -5.42 -30.96 -19.30
CA GLN A 74 -4.05 -30.79 -19.76
C GLN A 74 -3.79 -31.59 -21.06
N VAL A 75 -3.07 -30.99 -22.01
CA VAL A 75 -2.46 -31.71 -23.14
C VAL A 75 -1.24 -32.47 -22.63
N LYS A 76 -1.29 -33.80 -22.72
CA LYS A 76 -0.21 -34.70 -22.31
C LYS A 76 0.88 -34.75 -23.40
N SER A 77 2.01 -35.37 -23.06
CA SER A 77 3.16 -35.55 -23.97
C SER A 77 2.83 -36.38 -25.22
N ASP A 78 1.80 -37.21 -25.17
CA ASP A 78 1.26 -37.97 -26.33
C ASP A 78 0.36 -37.11 -27.24
N GLY A 79 0.16 -35.83 -26.92
CA GLY A 79 -0.71 -34.91 -27.64
C GLY A 79 -2.20 -35.13 -27.36
N LYS A 80 -2.59 -36.00 -26.42
CA LYS A 80 -3.99 -36.22 -26.01
C LYS A 80 -4.33 -35.42 -24.75
N LEU A 81 -5.62 -35.15 -24.54
CA LEU A 81 -6.09 -34.51 -23.31
C LEU A 81 -6.09 -35.49 -22.13
N SER A 82 -5.83 -34.98 -20.93
CA SER A 82 -6.13 -35.66 -19.66
C SER A 82 -7.64 -35.85 -19.51
N THR A 83 -8.05 -36.94 -18.87
CA THR A 83 -9.46 -37.19 -18.53
C THR A 83 -9.86 -36.57 -17.19
N SER A 84 -8.89 -36.26 -16.32
CA SER A 84 -9.10 -35.56 -15.05
C SER A 84 -8.96 -34.04 -15.21
N ASP A 85 -9.68 -33.30 -14.37
CA ASP A 85 -9.52 -31.85 -14.30
C ASP A 85 -8.18 -31.50 -13.65
N TYR A 86 -7.42 -30.61 -14.30
CA TYR A 86 -6.10 -30.19 -13.88
C TYR A 86 -6.07 -29.61 -12.45
N ARG A 87 -7.20 -29.07 -11.96
CA ARG A 87 -7.32 -28.51 -10.61
C ARG A 87 -7.39 -29.58 -9.52
N GLU A 88 -7.85 -30.79 -9.83
CA GLU A 88 -8.00 -31.88 -8.84
C GLU A 88 -6.65 -32.42 -8.35
N GLY A 89 -5.58 -32.24 -9.15
CA GLY A 89 -4.22 -32.62 -8.79
C GLY A 89 -3.44 -31.56 -8.00
N MET A 90 -4.08 -30.45 -7.61
CA MET A 90 -3.43 -29.36 -6.88
C MET A 90 -3.65 -29.48 -5.36
N GLU A 91 -2.58 -29.32 -4.57
CA GLU A 91 -2.65 -29.30 -3.10
C GLU A 91 -3.01 -27.88 -2.63
N SER A 92 -3.98 -27.73 -1.72
CA SER A 92 -4.28 -26.44 -1.10
C SER A 92 -3.29 -26.13 0.02
N ASN A 93 -2.65 -24.96 0.00
CA ASN A 93 -1.95 -24.45 1.18
C ASN A 93 -2.94 -23.84 2.20
N SER A 94 -2.45 -23.45 3.38
CA SER A 94 -3.27 -22.90 4.48
C SER A 94 -4.00 -21.59 4.16
N ASP A 95 -3.66 -20.94 3.04
CA ASP A 95 -4.25 -19.67 2.58
C ASP A 95 -5.34 -19.87 1.53
N GLY A 96 -5.64 -21.12 1.14
CA GLY A 96 -6.67 -21.46 0.15
C GLY A 96 -6.19 -21.38 -1.30
N ASP A 97 -4.88 -21.24 -1.53
CA ASP A 97 -4.28 -21.31 -2.85
C ASP A 97 -3.89 -22.75 -3.20
N ASN A 98 -4.28 -23.16 -4.41
CA ASN A 98 -3.97 -24.47 -4.97
C ASN A 98 -2.57 -24.44 -5.62
N TYR A 99 -1.64 -25.27 -5.14
CA TYR A 99 -0.27 -25.38 -5.65
C TYR A 99 0.15 -26.84 -5.85
N GLN A 100 0.99 -27.10 -6.86
CA GLN A 100 1.66 -28.38 -7.05
C GLN A 100 3.17 -28.15 -7.00
N LYS A 101 3.88 -28.89 -6.14
CA LYS A 101 5.34 -28.77 -5.93
C LYS A 101 6.10 -28.89 -7.26
N GLY A 102 6.73 -27.80 -7.72
CA GLY A 102 7.51 -27.73 -8.96
C GLY A 102 6.78 -27.16 -10.19
N TYR A 103 5.56 -26.65 -10.03
CA TYR A 103 4.78 -25.98 -11.07
C TYR A 103 4.69 -24.47 -10.81
N SER A 104 4.56 -23.65 -11.86
CA SER A 104 4.11 -22.25 -11.68
C SER A 104 2.63 -22.24 -11.28
N SER A 105 2.23 -21.43 -10.29
CA SER A 105 0.83 -21.29 -9.85
C SER A 105 -0.07 -20.94 -11.05
N TYR A 106 -1.05 -21.79 -11.35
CA TYR A 106 -2.06 -21.48 -12.36
C TYR A 106 -3.20 -20.71 -11.71
N SER A 107 -3.46 -19.50 -12.19
CA SER A 107 -4.63 -18.73 -11.79
C SER A 107 -5.72 -18.84 -12.86
N PRO A 108 -6.88 -19.47 -12.57
CA PRO A 108 -8.01 -19.53 -13.48
C PRO A 108 -8.39 -18.11 -13.93
N THR A 109 -8.25 -17.85 -15.22
CA THR A 109 -8.45 -16.52 -15.79
C THR A 109 -9.86 -16.37 -16.34
N ILE A 110 -10.58 -15.36 -15.86
CA ILE A 110 -11.90 -14.97 -16.36
C ILE A 110 -11.73 -13.87 -17.40
N TYR A 111 -12.42 -13.97 -18.53
CA TYR A 111 -12.43 -12.96 -19.58
C TYR A 111 -13.79 -12.31 -19.69
N GLN A 112 -13.85 -10.98 -19.80
CA GLN A 112 -15.05 -10.25 -20.18
C GLN A 112 -14.77 -9.48 -21.47
N PHE A 113 -15.42 -9.85 -22.57
CA PHE A 113 -15.28 -9.13 -23.83
C PHE A 113 -16.24 -7.93 -23.80
N LEU A 114 -15.70 -6.73 -23.94
CA LEU A 114 -16.44 -5.48 -23.81
C LEU A 114 -16.87 -4.92 -25.16
N SER A 115 -16.07 -5.17 -26.19
CA SER A 115 -16.34 -4.78 -27.57
C SER A 115 -15.60 -5.73 -28.52
N ASN A 116 -15.68 -5.45 -29.82
CA ASN A 116 -14.92 -6.14 -30.86
C ASN A 116 -13.39 -5.91 -30.81
N SER A 117 -12.91 -5.04 -29.92
CA SER A 117 -11.48 -4.73 -29.79
C SER A 117 -11.00 -4.62 -28.34
N GLU A 118 -11.91 -4.58 -27.35
CA GLU A 118 -11.56 -4.42 -25.94
C GLU A 118 -12.08 -5.61 -25.09
N LEU A 119 -11.24 -6.09 -24.18
CA LEU A 119 -11.62 -7.06 -23.16
C LEU A 119 -11.03 -6.70 -21.78
N LYS A 120 -11.60 -7.32 -20.74
CA LYS A 120 -11.03 -7.36 -19.39
C LYS A 120 -10.63 -8.79 -19.04
N LYS A 121 -9.40 -8.96 -18.56
CA LYS A 121 -8.86 -10.17 -17.98
C LYS A 121 -8.89 -10.06 -16.46
N PHE A 122 -9.44 -11.05 -15.75
CA PHE A 122 -9.45 -11.11 -14.28
C PHE A 122 -8.66 -12.33 -13.82
N TYR A 123 -7.73 -12.15 -12.88
CA TYR A 123 -6.80 -13.20 -12.43
C TYR A 123 -6.30 -12.92 -11.00
N SER A 124 -5.77 -13.95 -10.34
CA SER A 124 -5.04 -13.78 -9.08
C SER A 124 -3.56 -13.61 -9.38
N ASP A 125 -2.94 -12.59 -8.80
CA ASP A 125 -1.52 -12.34 -8.95
C ASP A 125 -0.71 -13.52 -8.37
N ALA A 126 0.29 -14.00 -9.11
CA ALA A 126 1.04 -15.20 -8.74
C ALA A 126 1.98 -14.97 -7.55
N GLU A 127 2.38 -13.72 -7.29
CA GLU A 127 3.30 -13.36 -6.21
C GLU A 127 2.54 -12.93 -4.95
N THR A 128 1.45 -12.17 -5.13
CA THR A 128 0.72 -11.56 -4.01
C THR A 128 -0.61 -12.22 -3.68
N SER A 129 -1.08 -13.16 -4.51
CA SER A 129 -2.42 -13.76 -4.46
C SER A 129 -3.58 -12.74 -4.54
N GLU A 130 -3.27 -11.49 -4.89
CA GLU A 130 -4.23 -10.40 -5.01
C GLU A 130 -5.19 -10.61 -6.19
N LYS A 131 -6.46 -10.27 -6.01
CA LYS A 131 -7.49 -10.38 -7.07
C LYS A 131 -7.45 -9.15 -7.99
N CYS A 132 -6.85 -9.33 -9.15
CA CYS A 132 -6.54 -8.26 -10.10
C CYS A 132 -7.41 -8.33 -11.37
N PHE A 133 -7.52 -7.20 -12.07
CA PHE A 133 -8.04 -7.15 -13.44
C PHE A 133 -7.15 -6.31 -14.35
N GLN A 134 -7.21 -6.57 -15.64
CA GLN A 134 -6.44 -5.87 -16.66
C GLN A 134 -7.32 -5.62 -17.88
N LYS A 135 -7.37 -4.39 -18.38
CA LYS A 135 -7.95 -4.05 -19.69
C LYS A 135 -6.92 -4.31 -20.77
N LEU A 136 -7.34 -4.99 -21.83
CA LEU A 136 -6.49 -5.40 -22.95
C LEU A 136 -7.24 -5.15 -24.26
N ALA A 137 -6.47 -4.86 -25.31
CA ALA A 137 -6.99 -4.98 -26.66
C ALA A 137 -7.09 -6.47 -27.03
N TRP A 138 -7.89 -6.81 -28.04
CA TRP A 138 -7.85 -8.15 -28.63
C TRP A 138 -8.15 -8.13 -30.12
N SER A 139 -7.71 -9.17 -30.81
CA SER A 139 -7.98 -9.43 -32.22
C SER A 139 -8.29 -10.90 -32.45
N TYR A 140 -8.88 -11.21 -33.60
CA TYR A 140 -9.24 -12.56 -34.01
C TYR A 140 -8.66 -12.89 -35.38
N ASP A 141 -7.91 -13.99 -35.44
CA ASP A 141 -7.46 -14.65 -36.66
C ASP A 141 -8.51 -15.71 -37.04
N ASP A 142 -9.32 -15.41 -38.04
CA ASP A 142 -10.40 -16.27 -38.52
C ASP A 142 -9.90 -17.42 -39.43
N GLU A 143 -8.66 -17.38 -39.90
CA GLU A 143 -8.03 -18.50 -40.61
C GLU A 143 -7.66 -19.63 -39.65
N ARG A 144 -7.21 -19.28 -38.44
CA ARG A 144 -6.71 -20.24 -37.43
C ARG A 144 -7.63 -20.42 -36.23
N GLY A 145 -8.65 -19.58 -36.10
CA GLY A 145 -9.54 -19.54 -34.96
C GLY A 145 -8.85 -19.09 -33.68
N ILE A 146 -7.91 -18.15 -33.78
CA ILE A 146 -7.09 -17.71 -32.65
C ILE A 146 -7.51 -16.31 -32.22
N ILE A 147 -7.90 -16.17 -30.96
CA ILE A 147 -7.99 -14.88 -30.29
C ILE A 147 -6.59 -14.53 -29.77
N LEU A 148 -6.12 -13.34 -30.09
CA LEU A 148 -4.92 -12.76 -29.49
C LEU A 148 -5.35 -11.70 -28.48
N CYS A 149 -5.13 -11.99 -27.20
CA CYS A 149 -5.33 -11.04 -26.11
C CYS A 149 -4.10 -10.12 -26.06
N ASP A 150 -4.22 -8.92 -26.60
CA ASP A 150 -3.09 -8.06 -26.88
C ASP A 150 -2.54 -7.33 -25.65
N LYS A 151 -1.22 -7.46 -25.53
CA LYS A 151 -0.27 -6.54 -24.92
C LYS A 151 1.07 -6.83 -25.61
N PRO A 152 1.71 -5.89 -26.32
CA PRO A 152 3.12 -6.04 -26.65
C PRO A 152 3.89 -6.02 -25.32
N SER A 153 4.50 -7.15 -24.99
CA SER A 153 5.38 -7.29 -23.82
C SER A 153 6.52 -8.21 -24.22
N ASN A 154 7.49 -8.41 -23.34
CA ASN A 154 8.54 -9.42 -23.52
C ASN A 154 8.00 -10.86 -23.51
N LEU A 155 6.67 -11.08 -23.45
CA LEU A 155 6.04 -12.39 -23.46
C LEU A 155 5.84 -12.90 -24.88
N GLY A 156 6.16 -14.18 -25.08
CA GLY A 156 5.90 -14.89 -26.33
C GLY A 156 4.42 -14.97 -26.68
N LYS A 157 4.14 -15.25 -27.96
CA LYS A 157 2.77 -15.42 -28.48
C LYS A 157 2.01 -16.55 -27.76
N ASP A 158 2.74 -17.57 -27.30
CA ASP A 158 2.26 -18.71 -26.53
C ASP A 158 1.54 -18.34 -25.23
N TRP A 159 1.82 -17.17 -24.64
CA TRP A 159 1.15 -16.68 -23.44
C TRP A 159 -0.09 -15.81 -23.69
N ARG A 160 -0.36 -15.45 -24.95
CA ARG A 160 -1.37 -14.44 -25.32
C ARG A 160 -2.48 -14.98 -26.20
N TYR A 161 -2.33 -16.21 -26.71
CA TYR A 161 -3.30 -16.82 -27.62
C TYR A 161 -4.37 -17.62 -26.87
N LEU A 162 -5.58 -17.61 -27.41
CA LEU A 162 -6.65 -18.56 -27.11
C LEU A 162 -7.15 -19.12 -28.44
N GLN A 163 -6.88 -20.39 -28.76
CA GLN A 163 -7.49 -21.00 -29.94
C GLN A 163 -8.92 -21.42 -29.59
N VAL A 164 -9.92 -20.88 -30.29
CA VAL A 164 -11.33 -21.23 -30.13
C VAL A 164 -11.60 -22.53 -30.89
N LEU A 165 -12.01 -23.56 -30.16
CA LEU A 165 -12.25 -24.89 -30.72
C LEU A 165 -13.73 -25.15 -30.98
N ASP A 166 -14.61 -24.66 -30.10
CA ASP A 166 -16.04 -24.90 -30.19
C ASP A 166 -16.82 -23.92 -29.30
N VAL A 167 -18.12 -23.78 -29.58
CA VAL A 167 -19.10 -23.09 -28.74
C VAL A 167 -20.36 -23.94 -28.70
N LYS A 168 -20.77 -24.38 -27.50
CA LYS A 168 -21.98 -25.21 -27.33
C LYS A 168 -22.96 -24.63 -26.34
N ASN A 169 -24.24 -24.83 -26.62
CA ASN A 169 -25.31 -24.58 -25.66
C ASN A 169 -25.75 -25.90 -25.02
N SER A 170 -25.92 -25.92 -23.71
CA SER A 170 -26.45 -27.06 -22.96
C SER A 170 -27.38 -26.53 -21.86
N GLY A 171 -28.68 -26.80 -22.04
CA GLY A 171 -29.73 -26.13 -21.27
C GLY A 171 -29.70 -24.61 -21.48
N GLU A 172 -29.71 -23.86 -20.38
CA GLU A 172 -29.62 -22.39 -20.37
C GLU A 172 -28.18 -21.86 -20.43
N ASN A 173 -27.19 -22.75 -20.43
CA ASN A 173 -25.79 -22.37 -20.37
C ASN A 173 -25.13 -22.41 -21.75
N THR A 174 -24.22 -21.48 -22.00
CA THR A 174 -23.32 -21.50 -23.15
C THR A 174 -21.89 -21.76 -22.68
N TYR A 175 -21.20 -22.64 -23.38
CA TYR A 175 -19.83 -23.05 -23.10
C TYR A 175 -18.92 -22.73 -24.29
N LEU A 176 -17.78 -22.11 -24.00
CA LEU A 176 -16.72 -21.79 -24.92
C LEU A 176 -15.53 -22.72 -24.65
N TYR A 177 -15.03 -23.38 -25.69
CA TYR A 177 -13.92 -24.33 -25.61
C TYR A 177 -12.70 -23.68 -26.23
N THR A 178 -11.65 -23.48 -25.44
CA THR A 178 -10.41 -22.86 -25.93
C THR A 178 -9.19 -23.69 -25.58
N LEU A 179 -8.17 -23.64 -26.41
CA LEU A 179 -6.85 -24.17 -26.13
C LEU A 179 -5.88 -23.03 -25.85
N GLU A 180 -5.16 -23.10 -24.73
CA GLU A 180 -4.25 -22.07 -24.29
C GLU A 180 -3.09 -22.64 -23.46
N LYS A 181 -2.05 -21.84 -23.23
CA LYS A 181 -1.01 -22.14 -22.26
C LYS A 181 -1.49 -21.78 -20.86
N ILE A 182 -1.42 -22.74 -19.94
CA ILE A 182 -1.85 -22.57 -18.55
C ILE A 182 -0.69 -22.51 -17.56
N GLY A 183 0.55 -22.76 -17.99
CA GLY A 183 1.69 -22.64 -17.09
C GLY A 183 2.97 -23.17 -17.67
N SER A 184 3.97 -23.29 -16.79
CA SER A 184 5.25 -23.92 -17.08
C SER A 184 5.69 -24.81 -15.93
N LYS A 185 6.43 -25.87 -16.26
CA LYS A 185 7.07 -26.78 -15.30
C LYS A 185 8.58 -26.66 -15.42
N ILE A 186 9.27 -26.53 -14.28
CA ILE A 186 10.73 -26.58 -14.23
C ILE A 186 11.14 -28.04 -14.10
N MET A 187 11.89 -28.54 -15.07
CA MET A 187 12.51 -29.86 -15.07
C MET A 187 13.92 -29.77 -14.50
N GLY A 188 14.51 -30.91 -14.10
CA GLY A 188 15.93 -30.98 -13.77
C GLY A 188 16.79 -30.36 -14.89
N ASP A 189 17.88 -29.69 -14.52
CA ASP A 189 18.79 -28.95 -15.42
C ASP A 189 18.26 -27.59 -15.95
N ASN A 190 17.36 -26.91 -15.20
CA ASN A 190 16.79 -25.60 -15.57
C ASN A 190 16.01 -25.59 -16.91
N LYS A 191 15.62 -26.75 -17.41
CA LYS A 191 14.77 -26.85 -18.61
C LYS A 191 13.33 -26.52 -18.24
N VAL A 192 12.70 -25.60 -18.98
CA VAL A 192 11.30 -25.19 -18.76
C VAL A 192 10.41 -25.83 -19.82
N GLU A 193 9.39 -26.56 -19.39
CA GLU A 193 8.37 -27.17 -20.26
C GLU A 193 7.06 -26.40 -20.13
N SER A 194 6.43 -26.05 -21.27
CA SER A 194 5.14 -25.36 -21.28
C SER A 194 3.99 -26.34 -21.05
N ILE A 195 3.00 -25.92 -20.28
CA ILE A 195 1.79 -26.69 -20.00
C ILE A 195 0.63 -26.06 -20.78
N PHE A 196 0.03 -26.83 -21.67
CA PHE A 196 -1.14 -26.43 -22.45
C PHE A 196 -2.38 -27.20 -22.00
N ALA A 197 -3.56 -26.61 -22.14
CA ALA A 197 -4.80 -27.26 -21.76
C ALA A 197 -5.98 -26.82 -22.61
N LEU A 198 -6.91 -27.74 -22.81
CA LEU A 198 -8.29 -27.41 -23.14
C LEU A 198 -8.93 -26.78 -21.91
N VAL A 199 -9.40 -25.54 -22.04
CA VAL A 199 -10.13 -24.82 -21.01
C VAL A 199 -11.56 -24.61 -21.48
N VAL A 200 -12.49 -25.18 -20.72
CA VAL A 200 -13.92 -25.05 -20.92
C VAL A 200 -14.42 -23.89 -20.08
N ARG A 201 -15.01 -22.89 -20.71
CA ARG A 201 -15.51 -21.67 -20.07
C ARG A 201 -17.02 -21.61 -20.13
N LYS A 202 -17.67 -21.38 -19.00
CA LYS A 202 -19.11 -21.09 -18.93
C LYS A 202 -19.32 -19.59 -19.10
N ARG A 203 -20.32 -19.22 -19.90
CA ARG A 203 -20.83 -17.84 -19.99
C ARG A 203 -21.44 -17.43 -18.64
N LEU A 204 -21.02 -16.28 -18.15
CA LEU A 204 -21.52 -15.68 -16.91
C LEU A 204 -22.82 -14.93 -17.14
N THR A 205 -23.75 -15.07 -16.21
CA THR A 205 -24.91 -14.18 -16.07
C THR A 205 -24.49 -12.79 -15.59
N SER A 206 -25.38 -11.79 -15.73
CA SER A 206 -25.11 -10.43 -15.25
C SER A 206 -24.83 -10.35 -13.75
N ASN A 207 -25.46 -11.23 -12.96
CA ASN A 207 -25.23 -11.32 -11.51
C ASN A 207 -23.86 -11.93 -11.19
N GLU A 208 -23.49 -13.05 -11.84
CA GLU A 208 -22.16 -13.65 -11.67
C GLU A 208 -21.06 -12.67 -12.12
N MET A 209 -21.26 -11.95 -13.23
CA MET A 209 -20.31 -10.94 -13.71
C MET A 209 -20.16 -9.75 -12.74
N SER A 210 -21.24 -9.32 -12.08
CA SER A 210 -21.18 -8.30 -11.03
C SER A 210 -20.34 -8.77 -9.84
N ASN A 211 -20.49 -10.05 -9.44
CA ASN A 211 -19.68 -10.62 -8.37
C ASN A 211 -18.19 -10.66 -8.73
N VAL A 212 -17.85 -11.07 -9.97
CA VAL A 212 -16.46 -11.02 -10.46
C VAL A 212 -15.88 -9.61 -10.36
N LYS A 213 -16.61 -8.58 -10.80
CA LYS A 213 -16.14 -7.18 -10.73
C LYS A 213 -15.93 -6.69 -9.29
N ASN A 214 -16.71 -7.20 -8.34
CA ASN A 214 -16.55 -6.87 -6.92
C ASN A 214 -15.38 -7.63 -6.27
N THR A 215 -15.12 -8.86 -6.70
CA THR A 215 -14.03 -9.69 -6.17
C THR A 215 -12.66 -9.25 -6.69
N TYR A 216 -12.56 -8.91 -7.96
CA TYR A 216 -11.30 -8.55 -8.62
C TYR A 216 -11.24 -7.02 -8.81
N SER A 217 -10.71 -6.35 -7.79
CA SER A 217 -10.80 -4.88 -7.66
C SER A 217 -9.51 -4.13 -8.00
N ILE A 218 -8.38 -4.83 -8.09
CA ILE A 218 -7.06 -4.20 -8.32
C ILE A 218 -6.80 -4.07 -9.83
N ASP A 219 -6.76 -2.84 -10.34
CA ASP A 219 -6.47 -2.56 -11.75
C ASP A 219 -4.96 -2.67 -12.03
N LYS A 220 -4.58 -3.59 -12.92
CA LYS A 220 -3.22 -3.82 -13.44
C LYS A 220 -3.12 -3.52 -14.95
N SER A 221 -4.09 -2.79 -15.51
CA SER A 221 -4.00 -2.26 -16.88
C SER A 221 -2.71 -1.45 -17.04
N GLU A 222 -2.03 -1.59 -18.18
CA GLU A 222 -0.95 -0.66 -18.49
C GLU A 222 -1.53 0.75 -18.49
N LYS A 223 -0.90 1.66 -17.76
CA LYS A 223 -1.08 3.07 -18.00
C LYS A 223 -0.67 3.32 -19.46
N GLU A 224 -1.49 4.03 -20.24
CA GLU A 224 -1.04 4.65 -21.49
C GLU A 224 0.37 5.22 -21.26
N GLU A 225 1.32 5.03 -22.19
CA GLU A 225 2.68 5.58 -22.06
C GLU A 225 2.58 7.00 -21.50
N GLU A 226 3.02 7.17 -20.25
CA GLU A 226 2.93 8.48 -19.61
C GLU A 226 3.66 9.45 -20.54
N PRO A 227 3.03 10.57 -20.96
CA PRO A 227 3.60 11.43 -21.97
C PRO A 227 5.03 11.77 -21.58
N LYS A 228 6.00 11.37 -22.41
CA LYS A 228 7.42 11.52 -22.08
C LYS A 228 7.68 12.99 -21.78
N ILE A 229 7.98 13.25 -20.51
CA ILE A 229 8.20 14.60 -20.02
C ILE A 229 9.53 15.08 -20.58
N PRO A 230 9.60 16.32 -21.09
CA PRO A 230 10.88 16.93 -21.43
C PRO A 230 11.84 16.86 -20.25
N ASP A 231 13.11 16.52 -20.50
CA ASP A 231 14.09 16.28 -19.43
C ASP A 231 14.29 17.52 -18.54
N ASP A 232 14.21 18.72 -19.12
CA ASP A 232 14.29 20.01 -18.42
C ASP A 232 13.04 20.35 -17.58
N CYS A 233 11.95 19.62 -17.78
CA CYS A 233 10.70 19.70 -17.04
C CYS A 233 10.58 18.63 -15.95
N GLN A 234 11.59 17.76 -15.78
CA GLN A 234 11.68 16.87 -14.63
C GLN A 234 12.13 17.64 -13.38
N TYR A 235 11.70 17.17 -12.21
CA TYR A 235 12.06 17.77 -10.93
C TYR A 235 12.30 16.72 -9.86
N TYR A 236 13.07 17.10 -8.84
CA TYR A 236 13.44 16.25 -7.72
C TYR A 236 13.11 16.93 -6.41
N ILE A 237 12.85 16.14 -5.38
CA ILE A 237 12.61 16.68 -4.03
C ILE A 237 13.94 16.74 -3.29
N ARG A 238 14.30 17.93 -2.83
CA ARG A 238 15.35 18.12 -1.82
C ARG A 238 14.70 18.36 -0.45
N CYS A 239 15.16 17.61 0.53
CA CYS A 239 14.88 17.87 1.95
C CYS A 239 16.18 18.29 2.63
N SER A 240 16.17 19.36 3.42
CA SER A 240 17.33 19.84 4.17
C SER A 240 16.91 20.47 5.50
N TYR A 241 17.82 20.60 6.47
CA TYR A 241 17.53 21.40 7.66
C TYR A 241 17.36 22.88 7.30
N VAL A 242 16.48 23.57 8.02
CA VAL A 242 16.35 25.02 7.90
C VAL A 242 17.57 25.72 8.49
N ASN A 243 18.07 25.24 9.64
CA ASN A 243 19.29 25.72 10.26
C ASN A 243 20.47 24.83 9.88
N ALA A 244 21.55 25.43 9.36
CA ALA A 244 22.74 24.71 8.93
C ALA A 244 23.51 24.10 10.11
N GLU A 245 23.38 24.65 11.32
CA GLU A 245 24.00 24.13 12.55
C GLU A 245 23.41 22.78 12.99
N ASP A 246 22.16 22.49 12.60
CA ASP A 246 21.50 21.20 12.85
C ASP A 246 22.00 20.09 11.90
N GLY A 247 22.74 20.48 10.85
CA GLY A 247 23.28 19.60 9.84
C GLY A 247 24.49 18.82 10.34
N TYR A 248 24.27 17.71 11.05
CA TYR A 248 25.29 16.67 11.12
C TYR A 248 25.45 16.05 9.72
N ASP A 249 26.69 15.90 9.27
CA ASP A 249 27.13 15.51 7.92
C ASP A 249 26.81 14.04 7.56
N TYR A 250 25.57 13.62 7.82
CA TYR A 250 25.02 12.33 7.44
C TYR A 250 24.10 12.53 6.25
N TYR A 251 24.38 11.79 5.17
CA TYR A 251 23.59 11.59 3.95
C TYR A 251 22.20 12.24 3.98
N HIS A 252 21.89 13.09 2.97
CA HIS A 252 20.72 13.97 2.73
C HIS A 252 19.28 13.41 2.95
N SER A 253 19.11 12.30 3.66
CA SER A 253 17.86 11.58 3.90
C SER A 253 17.66 11.20 5.37
N LYS A 254 18.54 11.64 6.30
CA LYS A 254 18.44 11.38 7.74
C LYS A 254 18.25 12.68 8.53
N PHE A 255 17.15 12.78 9.26
CA PHE A 255 16.82 13.96 10.06
C PHE A 255 16.53 13.58 11.50
N GLN A 256 16.90 14.44 12.44
CA GLN A 256 16.48 14.31 13.83
C GLN A 256 15.00 14.65 13.93
N SER A 257 14.25 13.97 14.81
CA SER A 257 12.85 14.31 15.04
C SER A 257 12.70 15.70 15.65
N PHE A 258 11.54 16.33 15.43
CA PHE A 258 11.21 17.66 15.94
C PHE A 258 12.24 18.76 15.61
N ARG A 259 12.83 18.71 14.42
CA ARG A 259 13.62 19.80 13.82
C ARG A 259 12.88 20.44 12.66
N GLN A 260 13.23 21.67 12.33
CA GLN A 260 12.70 22.34 11.15
C GLN A 260 13.45 21.89 9.90
N VAL A 261 12.70 21.38 8.94
CA VAL A 261 13.20 20.97 7.63
C VAL A 261 12.53 21.78 6.53
N ARG A 262 13.25 21.94 5.43
CA ARG A 262 12.81 22.58 4.21
C ARG A 262 12.64 21.53 3.12
N LEU A 263 11.51 21.55 2.43
CA LEU A 263 11.26 20.79 1.21
C LEU A 263 11.28 21.74 0.02
N GLU A 264 12.00 21.37 -1.03
CA GLU A 264 12.16 22.16 -2.26
C GLU A 264 12.06 21.25 -3.48
N LEU A 265 11.55 21.79 -4.59
CA LEU A 265 11.75 21.19 -5.90
C LEU A 265 13.09 21.66 -6.47
N THR A 266 13.83 20.74 -7.07
CA THR A 266 15.08 21.05 -7.76
C THR A 266 15.11 20.46 -9.16
N ASP A 267 15.92 21.05 -10.04
CA ASP A 267 16.33 20.39 -11.28
C ASP A 267 17.27 19.19 -10.99
N GLU A 268 17.73 18.51 -12.05
CA GLU A 268 18.67 17.39 -11.97
C GLU A 268 20.01 17.75 -11.29
N LYS A 269 20.35 19.04 -11.27
CA LYS A 269 21.60 19.58 -10.70
C LYS A 269 21.41 20.04 -9.25
N GLY A 270 20.22 19.88 -8.68
CA GLY A 270 19.92 20.30 -7.31
C GLY A 270 19.62 21.81 -7.18
N ASN A 271 19.31 22.51 -8.27
CA ASN A 271 18.99 23.93 -8.23
C ASN A 271 17.49 24.19 -8.21
N ASN A 272 17.08 25.18 -7.41
CA ASN A 272 15.71 25.67 -7.35
C ASN A 272 15.68 27.13 -7.80
N PHE A 273 15.20 27.38 -9.02
CA PHE A 273 14.99 28.71 -9.57
C PHE A 273 13.53 28.88 -9.94
N SER A 274 12.96 30.06 -9.71
CA SER A 274 11.58 30.39 -10.12
C SER A 274 11.37 30.30 -11.63
N SER A 275 12.44 30.36 -12.42
CA SER A 275 12.42 30.21 -13.88
C SER A 275 12.56 28.77 -14.36
N ASN A 276 12.60 27.77 -13.46
CA ASN A 276 12.76 26.38 -13.87
C ASN A 276 11.61 25.92 -14.78
N PRO A 277 11.88 25.21 -15.89
CA PRO A 277 10.86 24.88 -16.91
C PRO A 277 9.68 24.08 -16.36
N TYR A 278 9.92 23.24 -15.36
CA TYR A 278 8.85 22.46 -14.72
C TYR A 278 7.75 23.31 -14.08
N TYR A 279 8.03 24.54 -13.60
CA TYR A 279 6.96 25.41 -13.07
C TYR A 279 5.98 25.90 -14.14
N GLN A 280 6.36 25.83 -15.42
CA GLN A 280 5.52 26.25 -16.54
C GLN A 280 4.88 25.07 -17.27
N TYR A 281 5.51 23.90 -17.23
CA TYR A 281 5.07 22.71 -17.96
C TYR A 281 3.82 22.05 -17.38
N PHE A 282 3.70 22.00 -16.05
CA PHE A 282 2.58 21.39 -15.34
C PHE A 282 1.47 22.42 -15.05
N ASP A 283 0.21 21.97 -15.07
CA ASP A 283 -0.94 22.80 -14.66
C ASP A 283 -0.93 23.00 -13.14
N SER A 284 -0.55 21.95 -12.41
CA SER A 284 -0.34 22.00 -10.97
C SER A 284 0.67 20.97 -10.49
N ILE A 285 1.34 21.28 -9.38
CA ILE A 285 2.19 20.31 -8.65
C ILE A 285 1.59 20.13 -7.26
N VAL A 286 1.33 18.88 -6.88
CA VAL A 286 0.67 18.52 -5.61
C VAL A 286 1.55 17.57 -4.82
N TRP A 287 1.87 17.96 -3.61
CA TRP A 287 2.65 17.20 -2.65
C TRP A 287 1.75 16.35 -1.78
N THR A 288 2.26 15.17 -1.44
CA THR A 288 1.64 14.21 -0.54
C THR A 288 2.71 13.58 0.35
N CYS A 289 2.33 13.17 1.55
CA CYS A 289 3.18 12.39 2.44
C CYS A 289 2.41 11.14 2.86
N GLN A 290 3.06 9.98 2.79
CA GLN A 290 2.44 8.71 3.16
C GLN A 290 2.01 8.72 4.64
N GLY A 291 0.76 8.32 4.91
CA GLY A 291 0.20 8.27 6.27
C GLY A 291 -0.35 9.61 6.78
N MET A 292 -0.23 10.69 5.99
CA MET A 292 -0.69 12.02 6.36
C MET A 292 -1.99 12.41 5.64
N PRO A 293 -2.89 13.17 6.30
CA PRO A 293 -4.23 13.44 5.76
C PRO A 293 -4.25 14.49 4.64
N ASP A 294 -3.34 15.47 4.65
CA ASP A 294 -3.44 16.63 3.77
C ASP A 294 -2.56 16.53 2.51
N ARG A 295 -3.03 17.20 1.46
CA ARG A 295 -2.30 17.40 0.21
C ARG A 295 -2.01 18.89 0.03
N VAL A 296 -0.81 19.21 -0.44
CA VAL A 296 -0.36 20.60 -0.56
C VAL A 296 -0.13 20.94 -2.02
N VAL A 297 -0.72 22.01 -2.51
CA VAL A 297 -0.57 22.42 -3.92
C VAL A 297 0.50 23.52 -4.00
N SER A 298 1.64 23.22 -4.63
CA SER A 298 2.77 24.16 -4.73
C SER A 298 2.83 24.97 -6.00
N LEU A 299 2.11 24.52 -7.02
CA LEU A 299 1.92 25.24 -8.26
C LEU A 299 0.45 25.15 -8.63
N ARG A 300 -0.15 26.30 -8.93
CA ARG A 300 -1.34 26.40 -9.79
C ARG A 300 -1.03 27.41 -10.87
N ASN A 301 -0.82 26.93 -12.09
CA ASN A 301 -0.38 27.77 -13.19
C ASN A 301 -1.44 28.85 -13.56
N THR A 302 -2.70 28.65 -13.14
CA THR A 302 -3.77 29.66 -13.25
C THR A 302 -3.54 30.94 -12.44
N SER A 303 -2.66 30.92 -11.44
CA SER A 303 -2.42 32.06 -10.53
C SER A 303 -1.08 32.77 -10.74
N GLY A 304 -0.17 32.25 -11.58
CA GLY A 304 1.18 32.79 -11.73
C GLY A 304 2.08 32.72 -10.47
N HIS A 305 1.55 32.22 -9.35
CA HIS A 305 2.23 32.05 -8.08
C HIS A 305 2.57 30.57 -7.87
N HIS A 306 3.84 30.32 -7.53
CA HIS A 306 4.33 29.01 -7.11
C HIS A 306 5.19 29.18 -5.86
N GLU A 307 4.98 28.30 -4.89
CA GLU A 307 5.77 28.28 -3.66
C GLU A 307 6.96 27.36 -3.88
N VAL A 308 8.16 27.95 -3.82
CA VAL A 308 9.42 27.26 -4.16
C VAL A 308 9.97 26.40 -3.03
N SER A 309 9.49 26.61 -1.81
CA SER A 309 9.98 25.88 -0.64
C SER A 309 8.94 25.83 0.46
N TYR A 310 8.80 24.69 1.12
CA TYR A 310 7.98 24.54 2.31
C TYR A 310 8.84 24.29 3.53
N GLN A 311 8.47 24.88 4.66
CA GLN A 311 9.04 24.53 5.95
C GLN A 311 8.05 23.71 6.75
N LEU A 312 8.50 22.60 7.29
CA LEU A 312 7.75 21.78 8.22
C LEU A 312 8.67 21.24 9.31
N SER A 313 8.07 20.73 10.37
CA SER A 313 8.78 20.01 11.39
C SER A 313 8.98 18.54 11.00
N SER A 314 10.07 17.93 11.43
CA SER A 314 10.35 16.51 11.18
C SER A 314 9.58 15.55 12.08
N TYR A 315 8.81 16.03 13.07
CA TYR A 315 8.02 15.16 13.96
C TYR A 315 6.96 14.32 13.23
N PHE A 316 6.63 14.71 12.02
CA PHE A 316 5.63 14.04 11.19
C PHE A 316 6.22 12.89 10.38
N PHE A 317 7.54 12.68 10.42
CA PHE A 317 8.11 11.50 9.81
C PHE A 317 7.95 10.33 10.80
N HIS A 318 7.47 9.19 10.32
CA HIS A 318 7.29 8.02 11.18
C HIS A 318 8.65 7.39 11.50
N VAL A 319 8.86 7.01 12.77
CA VAL A 319 9.95 6.13 13.18
C VAL A 319 9.53 4.71 12.82
N ASN A 320 9.70 4.33 11.56
CA ASN A 320 9.32 3.00 11.10
C ASN A 320 10.38 1.97 11.50
N THR A 321 10.00 1.09 12.41
CA THR A 321 10.82 -0.06 12.88
C THR A 321 10.75 -1.25 11.92
N ASP A 322 9.87 -1.23 10.91
CA ASP A 322 9.81 -2.21 9.81
C ASP A 322 10.75 -1.86 8.64
N GLY A 323 11.54 -0.79 8.75
CA GLY A 323 12.44 -0.30 7.70
C GLY A 323 11.76 0.50 6.59
N ARG A 324 10.45 0.79 6.67
CA ARG A 324 9.76 1.60 5.65
C ARG A 324 9.99 3.09 5.88
N LEU A 325 10.69 3.74 4.95
CA LEU A 325 10.96 5.18 5.03
C LEU A 325 9.70 6.01 4.78
N THR A 326 9.55 7.17 5.46
CA THR A 326 8.43 8.08 5.19
C THR A 326 8.55 8.62 3.78
N GLN A 327 7.60 8.30 2.91
CA GLN A 327 7.62 8.72 1.50
C GLN A 327 6.91 10.05 1.33
N ILE A 328 7.65 11.02 0.81
CA ILE A 328 7.11 12.30 0.34
C ILE A 328 7.11 12.26 -1.18
N THR A 329 6.01 12.62 -1.81
CA THR A 329 5.89 12.62 -3.26
C THR A 329 5.26 13.90 -3.77
N ALA A 330 5.88 14.49 -4.79
CA ALA A 330 5.37 15.63 -5.54
C ALA A 330 4.90 15.13 -6.91
N TYR A 331 3.62 15.34 -7.20
CA TYR A 331 2.96 14.89 -8.43
C TYR A 331 2.70 16.06 -9.37
N GLY A 332 3.13 15.95 -10.62
CA GLY A 332 2.92 16.92 -11.68
C GLY A 332 1.67 16.56 -12.47
N TYR A 333 0.69 17.47 -12.49
CA TYR A 333 -0.56 17.28 -13.20
C TYR A 333 -0.57 18.06 -14.51
N LYS A 334 -1.16 17.44 -15.54
CA LYS A 334 -1.45 18.07 -16.84
C LYS A 334 -2.76 17.52 -17.39
N GLY A 335 -3.66 18.40 -17.82
CA GLY A 335 -5.01 18.02 -18.27
C GLY A 335 -5.81 17.28 -17.20
N GLY A 336 -5.58 17.56 -15.91
CA GLY A 336 -6.25 16.89 -14.78
C GLY A 336 -5.75 15.48 -14.45
N ARG A 337 -4.69 14.99 -15.12
CA ARG A 337 -4.06 13.69 -14.82
C ARG A 337 -2.66 13.88 -14.26
N ILE A 338 -2.22 12.97 -13.39
CA ILE A 338 -0.80 12.86 -12.99
C ILE A 338 -0.03 12.37 -14.21
N VAL A 339 0.99 13.12 -14.60
CA VAL A 339 1.90 12.78 -15.71
C VAL A 339 3.35 12.63 -15.25
N TYR A 340 3.66 13.03 -14.01
CA TYR A 340 4.97 12.86 -13.36
C TYR A 340 4.81 12.69 -11.86
N GLY A 341 5.73 11.95 -11.23
CA GLY A 341 5.88 11.92 -9.79
C GLY A 341 7.35 11.84 -9.41
N SER A 342 7.77 12.69 -8.47
CA SER A 342 9.09 12.61 -7.85
C SER A 342 8.94 12.31 -6.37
N GLY A 343 9.61 11.26 -5.90
CA GLY A 343 9.53 10.78 -4.53
C GLY A 343 10.86 10.92 -3.79
N THR A 344 10.81 11.25 -2.51
CA THR A 344 11.96 11.12 -1.61
C THR A 344 11.58 10.39 -0.35
N ALA A 345 12.54 9.64 0.17
CA ALA A 345 12.39 8.83 1.35
C ALA A 345 13.10 9.51 2.51
N VAL A 346 12.36 9.85 3.56
CA VAL A 346 12.90 10.50 4.76
C VAL A 346 13.02 9.49 5.88
N THR A 347 14.21 9.44 6.48
CA THR A 347 14.52 8.63 7.66
C THR A 347 14.65 9.53 8.87
N LEU A 348 14.03 9.15 9.98
CA LEU A 348 14.32 9.77 11.26
C LEU A 348 15.44 9.06 12.01
N TRP A 349 16.31 9.86 12.61
CA TRP A 349 17.27 9.40 13.61
C TRP A 349 16.92 10.03 14.96
N ASN A 350 16.66 9.19 15.96
CA ASN A 350 16.37 9.66 17.30
C ASN A 350 17.45 9.23 18.29
N GLN A 351 18.13 10.22 18.85
CA GLN A 351 18.85 10.12 20.12
C GLN A 351 18.18 11.09 21.09
N GLY A 352 17.84 10.61 22.28
CA GLY A 352 17.18 11.41 23.31
C GLY A 352 15.65 11.51 23.21
N PHE A 353 15.10 12.60 23.74
CA PHE A 353 13.66 12.88 23.74
C PHE A 353 13.31 13.86 22.63
N LEU A 354 12.57 13.40 21.61
CA LEU A 354 12.05 14.24 20.51
C LEU A 354 13.10 15.22 19.95
N GLY A 355 14.30 14.71 19.64
CA GLY A 355 15.37 15.51 19.08
C GLY A 355 16.23 16.30 20.08
N TYR A 356 15.99 16.18 21.38
CA TYR A 356 16.91 16.67 22.40
C TYR A 356 17.76 15.54 22.97
N ASP A 357 19.06 15.65 22.78
CA ASP A 357 20.05 14.82 23.47
C ASP A 357 20.47 15.50 24.78
N PHE A 358 20.11 14.92 25.92
CA PHE A 358 20.50 15.45 27.23
C PHE A 358 21.97 15.20 27.57
N SER A 359 22.72 14.46 26.74
CA SER A 359 24.15 14.19 26.93
C SER A 359 25.07 15.11 26.10
N SER A 360 24.51 15.90 25.18
CA SER A 360 25.26 16.82 24.31
C SER A 360 25.46 18.20 24.96
N SER A 361 26.34 19.01 24.35
CA SER A 361 26.51 20.43 24.68
C SER A 361 25.27 21.30 24.40
N ASP A 362 24.16 20.73 23.88
CA ASP A 362 22.89 21.45 23.65
C ASP A 362 22.30 22.02 24.96
N LEU A 363 22.67 21.45 26.11
CA LEU A 363 22.35 22.00 27.43
C LEU A 363 23.15 23.28 27.77
N GLN A 364 24.34 23.46 27.18
CA GLN A 364 25.22 24.62 27.42
C GLN A 364 24.94 25.78 26.44
N HIS A 365 24.33 25.46 25.29
CA HIS A 365 23.85 26.42 24.31
C HIS A 365 22.45 26.00 23.84
N PRO A 366 21.36 26.36 24.55
CA PRO A 366 20.03 26.20 24.02
C PRO A 366 19.85 27.19 22.85
N SER A 367 20.36 26.83 21.68
CA SER A 367 20.18 27.57 20.43
C SER A 367 18.73 27.52 19.94
N ASN A 368 17.89 26.68 20.55
CA ASN A 368 16.49 26.50 20.17
C ASN A 368 15.58 27.28 21.13
N PRO A 369 14.94 28.38 20.71
CA PRO A 369 13.82 28.97 21.44
C PRO A 369 12.67 27.94 21.57
N ASP A 370 11.65 28.25 22.37
CA ASP A 370 10.41 27.47 22.33
C ASP A 370 9.89 27.45 20.87
N GLU A 371 9.72 26.27 20.28
CA GLU A 371 9.40 26.12 18.85
C GLU A 371 7.98 25.63 18.60
N ASP A 372 7.28 26.30 17.70
CA ASP A 372 5.99 25.88 17.17
C ASP A 372 6.19 24.90 16.01
N MET A 373 5.74 23.68 16.25
CA MET A 373 5.91 22.56 15.35
C MET A 373 4.67 22.32 14.51
N ARG A 374 4.83 22.27 13.18
CA ARG A 374 3.74 22.17 12.21
C ARG A 374 4.13 21.40 10.95
N CYS A 375 3.17 20.75 10.29
CA CYS A 375 3.35 20.11 9.00
C CYS A 375 2.38 20.72 8.02
N ILE A 376 2.86 20.85 6.80
CA ILE A 376 2.01 21.17 5.67
C ILE A 376 1.07 20.00 5.30
N PHE A 377 1.43 18.75 5.66
CA PHE A 377 0.67 17.52 5.36
C PHE A 377 -0.28 17.07 6.48
N ASP A 378 -0.25 17.72 7.64
CA ASP A 378 -1.19 17.51 8.74
C ASP A 378 -1.39 18.85 9.46
N GLN A 379 -2.19 19.71 8.83
CA GLN A 379 -2.46 21.07 9.28
C GLN A 379 -3.38 21.10 10.50
N GLY A 380 -4.04 19.97 10.80
CA GLY A 380 -4.92 19.83 11.96
C GLY A 380 -4.19 19.77 13.30
N LYS A 381 -2.88 19.47 13.29
CA LYS A 381 -2.06 19.30 14.49
C LYS A 381 -0.91 20.29 14.56
N ARG A 382 -0.73 20.85 15.75
CA ARG A 382 0.36 21.77 16.06
C ARG A 382 0.84 21.49 17.47
N PHE A 383 2.14 21.54 17.68
CA PHE A 383 2.71 21.37 19.02
C PHE A 383 3.66 22.51 19.32
N ARG A 384 3.90 22.78 20.61
CA ARG A 384 4.98 23.64 21.07
C ARG A 384 5.96 22.80 21.86
N LEU A 385 7.18 22.71 21.36
CA LEU A 385 8.28 22.07 22.05
C LEU A 385 9.05 23.14 22.83
N LEU A 386 9.06 23.04 24.15
CA LEU A 386 9.77 23.98 25.01
C LEU A 386 11.24 23.57 25.10
N SER A 387 12.12 24.55 25.03
CA SER A 387 13.56 24.29 25.14
C SER A 387 13.91 23.68 26.51
N PRO A 388 15.03 22.93 26.62
CA PRO A 388 15.43 22.31 27.87
C PRO A 388 15.51 23.33 29.01
N ARG A 389 14.86 23.03 30.13
CA ARG A 389 14.80 23.88 31.32
C ARG A 389 15.49 23.20 32.49
N ILE A 390 15.98 24.01 33.41
CA ILE A 390 16.59 23.56 34.66
C ILE A 390 15.61 23.83 35.80
N SER A 391 15.37 22.83 36.64
CA SER A 391 14.61 23.04 37.88
C SER A 391 15.44 23.86 38.86
N PRO A 392 14.89 24.95 39.43
CA PRO A 392 15.59 25.73 40.47
C PRO A 392 15.98 24.89 41.69
N GLU A 393 15.15 23.90 42.04
CA GLU A 393 15.38 23.00 43.17
C GLU A 393 16.37 21.88 42.83
N TYR A 394 16.49 21.51 41.56
CA TYR A 394 17.37 20.45 41.07
C TYR A 394 18.17 20.91 39.84
N PRO A 395 19.24 21.72 40.03
CA PRO A 395 19.99 22.32 38.92
C PRO A 395 20.65 21.32 37.95
N ASN A 396 20.84 20.08 38.40
CA ASN A 396 21.44 18.98 37.63
C ASN A 396 20.37 18.03 37.05
N SER A 397 19.12 18.46 36.94
CA SER A 397 18.00 17.66 36.42
C SER A 397 17.26 18.49 35.37
N PRO A 398 17.81 18.56 34.14
CA PRO A 398 17.14 19.25 33.05
C PRO A 398 15.89 18.47 32.64
N TYR A 399 14.90 19.20 32.12
CA TYR A 399 13.67 18.62 31.59
C TYR A 399 13.21 19.35 30.34
N VAL A 400 12.37 18.67 29.55
CA VAL A 400 11.75 19.21 28.34
C VAL A 400 10.24 19.05 28.46
N GLU A 401 9.48 20.01 27.95
CA GLU A 401 8.02 19.91 27.85
C GLU A 401 7.56 20.00 26.40
N LEU A 402 6.52 19.25 26.05
CA LEU A 402 5.79 19.37 24.78
C LEU A 402 4.32 19.66 25.07
N ARG A 403 3.74 20.61 24.36
CA ARG A 403 2.32 20.97 24.47
C ARG A 403 1.63 20.83 23.13
N SER A 404 0.36 20.42 23.12
CA SER A 404 -0.47 20.59 21.92
C SER A 404 -0.94 22.05 21.84
N ILE A 405 -1.01 22.57 20.62
CA ILE A 405 -1.62 23.87 20.32
C ILE A 405 -2.98 23.56 19.68
N VAL A 406 -3.97 23.29 20.52
CA VAL A 406 -5.33 22.97 20.05
C VAL A 406 -6.05 24.25 19.65
N THR A 407 -6.49 24.30 18.39
CA THR A 407 -7.48 25.27 17.94
C THR A 407 -8.81 24.52 17.76
N ILE A 408 -9.82 24.88 18.54
CA ILE A 408 -11.20 24.44 18.34
C ILE A 408 -12.01 25.66 17.95
N THR A 409 -12.80 25.55 16.88
CA THR A 409 -13.82 26.53 16.56
C THR A 409 -15.06 26.16 17.39
N PRO A 410 -15.45 26.98 18.39
CA PRO A 410 -16.67 26.71 19.15
C PRO A 410 -17.86 26.70 18.19
N SER A 411 -18.79 25.77 18.35
CA SER A 411 -20.09 25.89 17.69
C SER A 411 -20.97 26.86 18.47
N ASP A 412 -21.91 27.53 17.79
CA ASP A 412 -22.81 28.51 18.43
C ASP A 412 -23.70 27.88 19.53
N ASP A 413 -23.82 26.55 19.55
CA ASP A 413 -24.59 25.77 20.54
C ASP A 413 -23.73 25.20 21.70
N ASP A 414 -22.40 25.37 21.67
CA ASP A 414 -21.52 24.80 22.70
C ASP A 414 -21.49 25.68 23.95
N SER A 415 -21.77 25.07 25.11
CA SER A 415 -21.48 25.71 26.39
C SER A 415 -19.96 25.82 26.62
N HIS A 416 -19.53 26.81 27.40
CA HIS A 416 -18.10 26.99 27.72
C HIS A 416 -17.45 25.74 28.34
N ASP A 417 -18.16 25.03 29.23
CA ASP A 417 -17.65 23.81 29.86
C ASP A 417 -17.50 22.66 28.86
N SER A 418 -18.44 22.52 27.93
CA SER A 418 -18.36 21.53 26.85
C SER A 418 -17.19 21.83 25.90
N SER A 419 -16.92 23.10 25.62
CA SER A 419 -15.78 23.51 24.80
C SER A 419 -14.43 23.19 25.47
N LEU A 420 -14.32 23.38 26.78
CA LEU A 420 -13.10 23.05 27.53
C LEU A 420 -12.85 21.54 27.55
N GLU A 421 -13.88 20.74 27.84
CA GLU A 421 -13.78 19.28 27.87
C GLU A 421 -13.31 18.73 26.51
N LYS A 422 -13.92 19.19 25.41
CA LYS A 422 -13.49 18.84 24.04
C LYS A 422 -12.03 19.24 23.77
N THR A 423 -11.59 20.38 24.30
CA THR A 423 -10.19 20.85 24.17
C THR A 423 -9.24 19.91 24.88
N LEU A 424 -9.51 19.62 26.15
CA LEU A 424 -8.70 18.75 27.00
C LEU A 424 -8.65 17.31 26.47
N GLU A 425 -9.77 16.77 25.99
CA GLU A 425 -9.81 15.44 25.36
C GLU A 425 -8.95 15.39 24.09
N LYS A 426 -9.03 16.43 23.25
CA LYS A 426 -8.23 16.54 22.04
C LYS A 426 -6.74 16.68 22.36
N GLU A 427 -6.36 17.54 23.30
CA GLU A 427 -4.97 17.70 23.77
C GLU A 427 -4.40 16.37 24.28
N LYS A 428 -5.13 15.70 25.18
CA LYS A 428 -4.75 14.41 25.76
C LYS A 428 -4.51 13.37 24.65
N LYS A 429 -5.45 13.27 23.72
CA LYS A 429 -5.40 12.30 22.62
C LYS A 429 -4.22 12.58 21.69
N GLU A 430 -4.05 13.81 21.23
CA GLU A 430 -2.97 14.16 20.30
C GLU A 430 -1.58 13.92 20.89
N LEU A 431 -1.38 14.28 22.15
CA LEU A 431 -0.10 14.04 22.84
C LEU A 431 0.14 12.55 23.08
N ALA A 432 -0.88 11.79 23.49
CA ALA A 432 -0.77 10.35 23.69
C ALA A 432 -0.50 9.60 22.38
N ASP A 433 -1.25 9.89 21.31
CA ASP A 433 -1.07 9.28 19.99
C ASP A 433 0.35 9.55 19.44
N LEU A 434 0.86 10.77 19.66
CA LEU A 434 2.22 11.15 19.28
C LEU A 434 3.26 10.37 20.09
N MET A 435 3.13 10.29 21.42
CA MET A 435 4.09 9.55 22.24
C MET A 435 4.03 8.04 21.97
N ASP A 436 2.85 7.48 21.75
CA ASP A 436 2.67 6.10 21.34
C ASP A 436 3.36 5.79 20.01
N SER A 437 3.37 6.75 19.07
CA SER A 437 4.03 6.57 17.77
C SER A 437 5.56 6.54 17.88
N TYR A 438 6.13 7.27 18.85
CA TYR A 438 7.58 7.36 19.05
C TYR A 438 8.13 6.36 20.07
N TYR A 439 7.35 6.03 21.10
CA TYR A 439 7.82 5.27 22.27
C TYR A 439 6.96 4.05 22.59
N GLY A 440 5.81 3.89 21.93
CA GLY A 440 4.84 2.86 22.28
C GLY A 440 5.29 1.42 21.99
N MET A 441 6.26 1.22 21.11
CA MET A 441 6.72 -0.11 20.70
C MET A 441 7.74 -0.74 21.66
N TYR A 442 8.42 0.07 22.48
CA TYR A 442 9.42 -0.42 23.45
C TYR A 442 8.78 -1.04 24.70
N ASN A 443 7.47 -0.89 24.88
CA ASN A 443 6.66 -1.52 25.93
C ASN A 443 6.05 -2.88 25.52
N SER A 444 6.49 -3.45 24.38
CA SER A 444 5.86 -4.60 23.71
C SER A 444 5.80 -5.92 24.49
N TYR A 445 6.40 -6.03 25.67
CA TYR A 445 6.26 -7.23 26.50
C TYR A 445 4.84 -7.41 27.10
N GLU A 446 4.01 -6.36 27.16
CA GLU A 446 2.65 -6.43 27.76
C GLU A 446 1.52 -6.01 26.81
N GLY A 447 1.79 -5.75 25.52
CA GLY A 447 0.76 -5.40 24.53
C GLY A 447 0.15 -4.00 24.68
N SER A 448 0.57 -3.21 25.67
CA SER A 448 0.18 -1.81 25.88
C SER A 448 1.24 -0.83 25.36
N LYS A 449 0.82 0.18 24.59
CA LYS A 449 1.73 1.22 24.06
C LYS A 449 2.29 2.13 25.17
N HIS A 450 1.49 2.42 26.19
CA HIS A 450 1.88 3.20 27.37
C HIS A 450 1.35 2.57 28.65
N VAL A 451 1.86 3.03 29.80
CA VAL A 451 1.30 2.69 31.10
C VAL A 451 0.33 3.79 31.52
N VAL A 452 -0.90 3.40 31.88
CA VAL A 452 -1.86 4.31 32.53
C VAL A 452 -1.49 4.42 34.00
N VAL A 453 -1.37 5.66 34.49
CA VAL A 453 -0.97 5.94 35.87
C VAL A 453 -2.21 6.23 36.71
N ASP A 454 -2.33 5.51 37.82
CA ASP A 454 -3.43 5.59 38.78
C ASP A 454 -2.93 5.53 40.23
N GLU A 455 -3.85 5.55 41.19
CA GLU A 455 -3.53 5.54 42.62
C GLU A 455 -2.67 4.34 43.06
N SER A 456 -2.75 3.21 42.36
CA SER A 456 -2.00 2.00 42.71
C SER A 456 -0.52 2.06 42.33
N ASN A 457 -0.16 2.91 41.36
CA ASN A 457 1.17 2.93 40.77
C ASN A 457 1.81 4.33 40.67
N ILE A 458 1.09 5.40 41.02
CA ILE A 458 1.55 6.79 40.89
C ILE A 458 2.86 7.04 41.64
N GLU A 459 3.03 6.55 42.88
CA GLU A 459 4.25 6.76 43.65
C GLU A 459 5.50 6.19 42.95
N LYS A 460 5.35 5.01 42.32
CA LYS A 460 6.42 4.37 41.54
C LYS A 460 6.84 5.26 40.39
N TYR A 461 5.91 5.68 39.53
CA TYR A 461 6.24 6.49 38.35
C TYR A 461 6.67 7.91 38.72
N ARG A 462 6.10 8.50 39.78
CA ARG A 462 6.51 9.80 40.34
C ARG A 462 7.97 9.78 40.74
N SER A 463 8.45 8.69 41.34
CA SER A 463 9.85 8.55 41.80
C SER A 463 10.91 8.65 40.70
N TYR A 464 10.52 8.44 39.43
CA TYR A 464 11.42 8.54 38.28
C TYR A 464 11.73 9.99 37.87
N PHE A 465 10.93 10.94 38.30
CA PHE A 465 11.07 12.35 37.92
C PHE A 465 11.52 13.18 39.12
N LYS A 466 12.56 13.97 38.93
CA LYS A 466 13.10 14.89 39.94
C LYS A 466 12.61 16.31 39.75
N ALA A 467 12.59 16.78 38.50
CA ALA A 467 12.22 18.16 38.18
C ALA A 467 10.71 18.38 38.15
N LEU A 468 9.91 17.35 37.84
CA LEU A 468 8.46 17.43 37.79
C LEU A 468 7.85 17.67 39.20
N PRO A 469 7.06 18.75 39.42
CA PRO A 469 6.53 19.14 40.74
C PRO A 469 5.75 18.04 41.44
N LYS A 470 5.90 17.92 42.78
CA LYS A 470 5.33 16.80 43.57
C LYS A 470 3.82 16.61 43.41
N ASP A 471 3.09 17.70 43.19
CA ASP A 471 1.64 17.75 43.01
C ASP A 471 1.18 17.60 41.56
N ALA A 472 2.10 17.29 40.63
CA ALA A 472 1.76 17.03 39.24
C ALA A 472 0.98 15.71 39.08
N ASP A 473 -0.18 15.79 38.42
CA ASP A 473 -1.01 14.62 38.11
C ASP A 473 -0.47 13.89 36.89
N ILE A 474 0.26 12.79 37.12
CA ILE A 474 0.73 11.91 36.04
C ILE A 474 -0.44 11.03 35.58
N VAL A 475 -0.74 11.07 34.27
CA VAL A 475 -1.86 10.33 33.67
C VAL A 475 -1.38 9.13 32.86
N MET A 476 -0.26 9.29 32.15
CA MET A 476 0.35 8.21 31.35
C MET A 476 1.86 8.29 31.43
N TYR A 477 2.53 7.16 31.21
CA TYR A 477 3.99 7.04 31.23
C TYR A 477 4.49 6.17 30.07
N TRP A 478 5.61 6.58 29.46
CA TRP A 478 6.32 5.84 28.42
C TRP A 478 7.77 5.56 28.81
N TYR A 479 8.26 4.39 28.41
CA TYR A 479 9.68 4.07 28.44
C TYR A 479 10.31 4.49 27.11
N ALA A 480 10.95 5.65 27.08
CA ALA A 480 11.75 6.09 25.93
C ALA A 480 13.18 5.52 25.99
N ASP A 481 13.40 4.35 25.39
CA ASP A 481 14.74 3.76 25.23
C ASP A 481 15.36 4.26 23.91
N THR A 482 16.66 4.60 23.93
CA THR A 482 17.38 4.96 22.70
C THR A 482 17.95 3.70 22.04
N PRO A 483 17.57 3.38 20.79
CA PRO A 483 17.92 2.11 20.15
C PRO A 483 19.39 1.96 19.71
N PHE A 484 20.27 2.94 19.94
CA PHE A 484 21.68 2.88 19.52
C PHE A 484 22.65 2.65 20.69
N GLN A 485 23.37 1.52 20.63
CA GLN A 485 24.23 0.96 21.69
C GLN A 485 25.55 1.71 21.98
N ASN A 486 25.78 2.92 21.43
CA ASN A 486 27.11 3.57 21.48
C ASN A 486 27.16 4.98 22.10
N SER A 487 26.05 5.52 22.62
CA SER A 487 26.09 6.68 23.51
C SER A 487 25.89 6.20 24.95
N GLY A 488 26.63 6.74 25.92
CA GLY A 488 26.43 6.46 27.35
C GLY A 488 25.11 7.02 27.92
N TYR A 489 24.06 7.09 27.10
CA TYR A 489 22.76 7.70 27.37
C TYR A 489 21.69 6.60 27.47
N ASN A 490 21.04 6.52 28.63
CA ASN A 490 20.11 5.44 28.98
C ASN A 490 18.66 5.69 28.54
N GLY A 491 18.37 6.76 27.79
CA GLY A 491 17.01 7.13 27.38
C GLY A 491 16.37 8.21 28.26
N SER A 492 15.05 8.37 28.14
CA SER A 492 14.25 9.34 28.91
C SER A 492 13.12 8.68 29.70
N HIS A 493 12.77 9.29 30.82
CA HIS A 493 11.47 9.12 31.46
C HIS A 493 10.50 10.11 30.82
N VAL A 494 9.34 9.66 30.35
CA VAL A 494 8.37 10.49 29.64
C VAL A 494 6.99 10.28 30.25
N ALA A 495 6.30 11.36 30.58
CA ALA A 495 4.97 11.32 31.18
C ALA A 495 4.03 12.35 30.57
N LEU A 496 2.76 11.99 30.48
CA LEU A 496 1.66 12.91 30.19
C LEU A 496 1.12 13.42 31.51
N ILE A 497 1.11 14.73 31.67
CA ILE A 497 0.72 15.42 32.89
C ILE A 497 -0.58 16.16 32.65
N TRP A 498 -1.51 16.04 33.59
CA TRP A 498 -2.67 16.91 33.67
C TRP A 498 -2.37 18.07 34.61
N LYS A 499 -2.25 19.28 34.05
CA LYS A 499 -2.11 20.47 34.88
C LYS A 499 -3.49 21.04 35.17
N LYS A 500 -3.93 20.93 36.43
CA LYS A 500 -5.12 21.61 36.94
C LYS A 500 -4.79 23.02 37.38
N ASP A 501 -5.49 24.00 36.84
CA ASP A 501 -5.51 25.33 37.43
C ASP A 501 -6.70 25.41 38.40
N LYS A 502 -6.40 25.43 39.71
CA LYS A 502 -7.40 25.42 40.78
C LYS A 502 -8.17 26.73 40.89
N GLU A 503 -7.58 27.84 40.44
CA GLU A 503 -8.20 29.16 40.51
C GLU A 503 -9.02 29.45 39.25
N ASN A 504 -8.56 28.94 38.11
CA ASN A 504 -9.24 29.06 36.83
C ASN A 504 -9.20 27.74 36.05
N PRO A 505 -10.19 26.84 36.23
CA PRO A 505 -10.23 25.55 35.56
C PRO A 505 -10.09 25.62 34.04
N GLN A 506 -10.50 26.73 33.41
CA GLN A 506 -10.38 26.99 31.97
C GLN A 506 -8.92 27.13 31.48
N LYS A 507 -7.97 27.27 32.39
CA LYS A 507 -6.53 27.27 32.11
C LYS A 507 -5.87 25.92 32.38
N SER A 508 -6.65 24.88 32.70
CA SER A 508 -6.12 23.53 32.80
C SER A 508 -5.72 23.03 31.41
N TYR A 509 -4.68 22.21 31.32
CA TYR A 509 -4.19 21.65 30.05
C TYR A 509 -3.41 20.36 30.26
N TYR A 510 -3.21 19.62 29.18
CA TYR A 510 -2.29 18.48 29.14
C TYR A 510 -0.94 18.85 28.52
N TYR A 511 0.13 18.27 29.04
CA TYR A 511 1.47 18.41 28.45
C TYR A 511 2.31 17.16 28.68
N ILE A 512 3.29 16.93 27.81
CA ILE A 512 4.32 15.91 28.03
C ILE A 512 5.47 16.53 28.80
N HIS A 513 5.97 15.81 29.79
CA HIS A 513 7.18 16.11 30.54
C HIS A 513 8.20 15.00 30.33
N ALA A 514 9.44 15.36 30.04
CA ALA A 514 10.53 14.40 29.88
C ALA A 514 11.78 14.77 30.68
N GLU A 515 12.38 13.77 31.31
CA GLU A 515 13.65 13.87 32.04
C GLU A 515 14.63 12.79 31.58
N PRO A 516 15.96 13.05 31.60
CA PRO A 516 16.95 12.04 31.25
C PRO A 516 16.98 10.90 32.27
N ARG A 517 17.16 9.67 31.80
CA ARG A 517 17.50 8.53 32.66
C ARG A 517 18.98 8.63 33.02
N LYS A 518 19.27 8.46 34.31
CA LYS A 518 20.65 8.46 34.80
C LYS A 518 21.42 7.22 34.36
#